data_AF-A0A8H3Y1D7-F1
#
_entry.id   AF-A0A8H3Y1D7-F1
#
_cell.length_a   1.000
_cell.length_b   1.000
_cell.length_c   1.000
_cell.angle_alpha   90.00
_cell.angle_beta   90.00
_cell.angle_gamma   90.00
#
_symmetry.space_group_name_H-M   'P 1'
#
loop_
_entity.id
_entity.type
_entity.pdbx_description
1 polymer ?
#
loop_
_entity_poly.entity_id
_entity_poly.type
_entity_poly.pdbx_seq_one_letter_code
_entity_poly.pdbx_strand_id
1 'polypeptide(L)'
;MLNEHPDQIPPVLGAKNDVAASIGSSDDDKAQGPHVLEQWRLRGLSLVVMVLRLAWDLFTRRNVHIRTIYLPAAFIAGLRQAAYAEYYKEDGNETKPPFLSDGDLITAWVSHIILSSQAKKGRPAVIHNIFDARGRIKGPFSAPGVHLQNLILPAVAIVPAAPDGETPFSVGQIACRIRQAILEQTTDERTSSTTDKGI
;
A
#
# COMPACT_ATOMS: atom_id res chain seq x y z
N MET A 1 -9.05 3.41 36.20
CA MET A 1 -10.40 2.98 35.74
C MET A 1 -10.33 1.74 34.83
N LEU A 2 -9.54 0.71 35.17
CA LEU A 2 -9.45 -0.55 34.41
C LEU A 2 -9.45 -1.80 35.31
N ASN A 3 -9.71 -1.63 36.61
CA ASN A 3 -9.61 -2.70 37.61
C ASN A 3 -10.95 -3.36 38.00
N GLU A 4 -12.08 -2.99 37.36
CA GLU A 4 -13.39 -3.38 37.92
C GLU A 4 -14.10 -4.52 37.15
N HIS A 5 -13.69 -4.89 35.93
CA HIS A 5 -14.32 -5.98 35.18
C HIS A 5 -13.33 -6.77 34.29
N PRO A 6 -12.55 -7.73 34.84
CA PRO A 6 -11.64 -8.56 34.07
C PRO A 6 -12.36 -9.39 32.98
N ASP A 7 -13.65 -9.71 33.20
CA ASP A 7 -14.49 -10.48 32.28
C ASP A 7 -14.88 -9.70 31.00
N GLN A 8 -14.65 -8.38 30.98
CA GLN A 8 -14.92 -7.53 29.82
C GLN A 8 -13.70 -7.38 28.90
N ILE A 9 -12.54 -7.93 29.27
CA ILE A 9 -11.32 -7.86 28.48
C ILE A 9 -11.35 -8.99 27.44
N PRO A 10 -11.39 -8.68 26.13
CA PRO A 10 -11.33 -9.71 25.11
C PRO A 10 -10.05 -10.54 25.24
N PRO A 11 -10.11 -11.86 25.02
CA PRO A 11 -8.91 -12.70 25.09
C PRO A 11 -7.90 -12.29 24.02
N VAL A 12 -6.61 -12.29 24.38
CA VAL A 12 -5.53 -11.97 23.44
C VAL A 12 -5.21 -13.21 22.59
N LEU A 13 -5.43 -13.10 21.29
CA LEU A 13 -5.08 -14.13 20.31
C LEU A 13 -3.57 -14.06 20.02
N GLY A 14 -2.89 -15.19 20.04
CA GLY A 14 -1.46 -15.25 19.71
C GLY A 14 -0.49 -15.12 20.89
N ALA A 15 -0.98 -15.00 22.13
CA ALA A 15 -0.12 -14.72 23.29
C ALA A 15 0.85 -15.85 23.66
N LYS A 16 0.47 -17.11 23.41
CA LYS A 16 1.31 -18.31 23.67
C LYS A 16 1.72 -19.00 22.37
N ASN A 17 0.77 -19.20 21.48
CA ASN A 17 0.97 -19.77 20.16
C ASN A 17 0.48 -18.73 19.15
N ASP A 18 1.38 -18.25 18.29
CA ASP A 18 1.06 -17.25 17.30
C ASP A 18 0.04 -17.82 16.29
N VAL A 19 -1.12 -17.17 16.20
CA VAL A 19 -2.21 -17.54 15.29
C VAL A 19 -1.86 -17.25 13.84
N ALA A 20 -0.87 -16.37 13.60
CA ALA A 20 -0.37 -16.05 12.27
C ALA A 20 0.76 -16.99 11.81
N ALA A 21 1.28 -17.86 12.68
CA ALA A 21 2.45 -18.70 12.37
C ALA A 21 2.23 -19.68 11.20
N SER A 22 0.99 -20.08 10.94
CA SER A 22 0.65 -20.96 9.81
C SER A 22 0.35 -20.22 8.51
N ILE A 23 0.29 -18.88 8.53
CA ILE A 23 -0.04 -18.07 7.35
C ILE A 23 1.18 -18.00 6.46
N GLY A 24 1.06 -18.46 5.21
CA GLY A 24 2.20 -18.50 4.31
C GLY A 24 3.24 -19.56 4.68
N SER A 25 2.95 -20.55 5.52
CA SER A 25 3.88 -21.67 5.70
C SER A 25 3.86 -22.59 4.48
N SER A 26 4.81 -23.53 4.39
CA SER A 26 4.83 -24.58 3.35
C SER A 26 3.53 -25.40 3.28
N ASP A 27 2.78 -25.42 4.39
CA ASP A 27 1.53 -26.16 4.56
C ASP A 27 0.30 -25.32 4.19
N ASP A 28 0.47 -24.04 3.85
CA ASP A 28 -0.60 -23.17 3.37
C ASP A 28 -0.78 -23.32 1.86
N ASP A 29 -1.74 -24.16 1.46
CA ASP A 29 -2.11 -24.39 0.05
C ASP A 29 -2.42 -23.08 -0.70
N LYS A 30 -2.88 -22.03 0.01
CA LYS A 30 -3.19 -20.72 -0.60
C LYS A 30 -1.94 -19.89 -0.88
N ALA A 31 -0.80 -20.25 -0.30
CA ALA A 31 0.46 -19.53 -0.46
C ALA A 31 1.26 -19.97 -1.72
N GLN A 32 0.89 -21.09 -2.35
CA GLN A 32 1.65 -21.77 -3.41
C GLN A 32 1.59 -21.08 -4.80
N GLY A 33 1.01 -19.88 -4.93
CA GLY A 33 0.84 -19.17 -6.20
C GLY A 33 1.99 -18.25 -6.61
N PRO A 34 2.19 -17.96 -7.92
CA PRO A 34 3.18 -17.00 -8.38
C PRO A 34 2.81 -15.58 -7.88
N HIS A 35 3.69 -14.96 -7.09
CA HIS A 35 3.41 -13.67 -6.47
C HIS A 35 3.43 -12.51 -7.50
N VAL A 36 2.47 -11.59 -7.40
CA VAL A 36 2.19 -10.53 -8.40
C VAL A 36 3.42 -9.64 -8.66
N LEU A 37 4.27 -9.47 -7.64
CA LEU A 37 5.47 -8.64 -7.71
C LEU A 37 6.76 -9.43 -8.00
N GLU A 38 6.70 -10.72 -8.32
CA GLU A 38 7.91 -11.53 -8.60
C GLU A 38 8.76 -10.96 -9.74
N GLN A 39 8.11 -10.41 -10.77
CA GLN A 39 8.79 -9.74 -11.89
C GLN A 39 9.55 -8.47 -11.46
N TRP A 40 9.19 -7.87 -10.33
CA TRP A 40 9.81 -6.67 -9.77
C TRP A 40 10.75 -6.99 -8.60
N ARG A 41 10.99 -8.29 -8.32
CA ARG A 41 11.87 -8.73 -7.23
C ARG A 41 13.32 -8.36 -7.52
N LEU A 42 13.87 -7.46 -6.72
CA LEU A 42 15.29 -7.12 -6.75
C LEU A 42 16.13 -8.29 -6.23
N ARG A 43 17.14 -8.70 -7.00
CA ARG A 43 18.06 -9.78 -6.62
C ARG A 43 19.52 -9.38 -6.86
N GLY A 44 20.42 -9.92 -6.03
CA GLY A 44 21.87 -9.79 -6.19
C GLY A 44 22.35 -8.33 -6.17
N LEU A 45 23.11 -7.93 -7.20
CA LEU A 45 23.73 -6.61 -7.28
C LEU A 45 22.71 -5.46 -7.35
N SER A 46 21.54 -5.69 -7.94
CA SER A 46 20.47 -4.67 -8.01
C SER A 46 19.98 -4.23 -6.63
N LEU A 47 19.90 -5.17 -5.69
CA LEU A 47 19.55 -4.92 -4.29
C LEU A 47 20.64 -4.10 -3.59
N VAL A 48 21.91 -4.47 -3.77
CA VAL A 48 23.06 -3.75 -3.20
C VAL A 48 23.08 -2.30 -3.68
N VAL A 49 22.91 -2.08 -4.99
CA VAL A 49 22.85 -0.74 -5.58
C VAL A 49 21.67 0.06 -5.01
N MET A 50 20.51 -0.56 -4.83
CA MET A 50 19.35 0.10 -4.21
C MET A 50 19.66 0.53 -2.77
N VAL A 51 20.22 -0.35 -1.96
CA VAL A 51 20.56 -0.05 -0.55
C VAL A 51 21.60 1.08 -0.48
N LEU A 52 22.63 1.05 -1.31
CA LEU A 52 23.64 2.11 -1.36
C LEU A 52 23.04 3.46 -1.78
N ARG A 53 22.14 3.47 -2.77
CA ARG A 53 21.42 4.69 -3.18
C ARG A 53 20.52 5.23 -2.07
N LEU A 54 19.81 4.34 -1.37
CA LEU A 54 18.95 4.72 -0.25
C LEU A 54 19.78 5.33 0.89
N ALA A 55 20.90 4.69 1.25
CA ALA A 55 21.82 5.20 2.26
C ALA A 55 22.37 6.57 1.85
N TRP A 56 22.82 6.71 0.59
CA TRP A 56 23.32 7.97 0.06
C TRP A 56 22.26 9.08 0.14
N ASP A 57 21.03 8.81 -0.27
CA ASP A 57 19.92 9.78 -0.18
C ASP A 57 19.65 10.17 1.27
N LEU A 58 19.70 9.23 2.21
CA LEU A 58 19.50 9.51 3.64
C LEU A 58 20.61 10.41 4.21
N PHE A 59 21.87 10.14 3.85
CA PHE A 59 23.01 10.94 4.32
C PHE A 59 23.11 12.32 3.65
N THR A 60 22.68 12.46 2.40
CA THR A 60 22.75 13.73 1.66
C THR A 60 21.55 14.65 1.88
N ARG A 61 20.36 14.11 2.15
CA ARG A 61 19.15 14.92 2.43
C ARG A 61 19.15 15.41 3.87
N ARG A 62 20.00 16.40 4.16
CA ARG A 62 20.25 16.93 5.52
C ARG A 62 19.11 17.77 6.13
N ASN A 63 18.05 18.09 5.38
CA ASN A 63 16.98 19.01 5.80
C ASN A 63 15.56 18.43 5.60
N VAL A 64 15.28 17.27 6.19
CA VAL A 64 13.91 16.74 6.25
C VAL A 64 13.18 17.42 7.42
N HIS A 65 12.26 18.33 7.11
CA HIS A 65 11.40 18.97 8.09
C HIS A 65 10.05 18.28 8.15
N ILE A 66 9.65 17.82 9.33
CA ILE A 66 8.30 17.30 9.56
C ILE A 66 7.34 18.49 9.59
N ARG A 67 6.34 18.46 8.71
CA ARG A 67 5.27 19.46 8.64
C ARG A 67 3.92 18.77 8.59
N THR A 68 2.95 19.34 9.29
CA THR A 68 1.55 18.89 9.23
C THR A 68 0.81 19.66 8.15
N ILE A 69 0.10 18.95 7.29
CA ILE A 69 -0.78 19.53 6.27
C ILE A 69 -2.22 19.24 6.69
N TYR A 70 -3.03 20.29 6.83
CA TYR A 70 -4.46 20.13 7.08
C TYR A 70 -5.21 20.02 5.76
N LEU A 71 -6.01 18.97 5.60
CA LEU A 71 -6.82 18.71 4.41
C LEU A 71 -8.31 18.75 4.78
N PRO A 72 -9.03 19.83 4.43
CA PRO A 72 -10.48 19.91 4.67
C PRO A 72 -11.24 18.82 3.89
N ALA A 73 -12.36 18.33 4.44
CA ALA A 73 -13.20 17.35 3.76
C ALA A 73 -13.69 17.82 2.38
N ALA A 74 -13.99 19.12 2.23
CA ALA A 74 -14.37 19.72 0.95
C ALA A 74 -13.26 19.62 -0.11
N PHE A 75 -11.99 19.73 0.30
CA PHE A 75 -10.85 19.57 -0.59
C PHE A 75 -10.74 18.13 -1.10
N ILE A 76 -10.90 17.14 -0.21
CA ILE A 76 -10.89 15.71 -0.59
C ILE A 76 -12.07 15.39 -1.53
N ALA A 77 -13.25 15.96 -1.26
CA ALA A 77 -14.40 15.82 -2.15
C ALA A 77 -14.11 16.39 -3.56
N GLY A 78 -13.45 17.55 -3.63
CA GLY A 78 -12.98 18.14 -4.89
C GLY A 78 -11.97 17.26 -5.61
N LEU A 79 -10.98 16.70 -4.89
CA LEU A 79 -10.02 15.74 -5.46
C LEU A 79 -10.73 14.53 -6.08
N ARG A 80 -11.75 14.00 -5.40
CA ARG A 80 -12.53 12.86 -5.91
C ARG A 80 -13.27 13.20 -7.19
N GLN A 81 -13.91 14.37 -7.24
CA GLN A 81 -14.63 14.84 -8.42
C GLN A 81 -13.68 15.05 -9.62
N ALA A 82 -12.52 15.67 -9.38
CA ALA A 82 -11.50 15.86 -10.40
C ALA A 82 -10.97 14.51 -10.92
N ALA A 83 -10.65 13.57 -10.03
CA ALA A 83 -10.17 12.24 -10.41
C ALA A 83 -11.18 11.48 -11.28
N TYR A 84 -12.47 11.54 -10.96
CA TYR A 84 -13.50 10.93 -11.80
C TYR A 84 -13.67 11.65 -13.14
N ALA A 85 -13.64 12.99 -13.16
CA ALA A 85 -13.72 13.74 -14.40
C ALA A 85 -12.53 13.46 -15.34
N GLU A 86 -11.33 13.27 -14.79
CA GLU A 86 -10.13 12.85 -15.55
C GLU A 86 -10.30 11.44 -16.11
N TYR A 87 -10.78 10.49 -15.30
CA TYR A 87 -11.04 9.11 -15.73
C TYR A 87 -11.96 9.06 -16.96
N TYR A 88 -13.08 9.78 -16.92
CA TYR A 88 -14.04 9.82 -18.03
C TYR A 88 -13.48 10.47 -19.31
N LYS A 89 -12.49 11.35 -19.19
CA LYS A 89 -11.84 11.99 -20.35
C LYS A 89 -10.82 11.08 -21.03
N GLU A 90 -10.10 10.27 -20.26
CA GLU A 90 -9.03 9.40 -20.79
C GLU A 90 -9.56 8.09 -21.38
N ASP A 91 -10.52 7.45 -20.71
CA ASP A 91 -10.93 6.09 -21.08
C ASP A 91 -11.94 6.08 -22.25
N GLY A 92 -12.60 7.22 -22.55
CA GLY A 92 -13.66 7.31 -23.56
C GLY A 92 -14.83 6.33 -23.32
N ASN A 93 -14.82 5.66 -22.17
CA ASN A 93 -15.56 4.45 -21.88
C ASN A 93 -16.70 4.80 -20.93
N GLU A 94 -17.89 4.28 -21.22
CA GLU A 94 -19.10 4.45 -20.41
C GLU A 94 -19.02 3.70 -19.05
N THR A 95 -17.91 3.00 -18.78
CA THR A 95 -17.70 2.30 -17.53
C THR A 95 -17.45 3.25 -16.37
N LYS A 96 -18.19 3.01 -15.28
CA LYS A 96 -18.06 3.76 -14.02
C LYS A 96 -16.62 3.63 -13.47
N PRO A 97 -15.99 4.73 -13.03
CA PRO A 97 -14.67 4.68 -12.43
C PRO A 97 -14.67 3.78 -11.20
N PRO A 98 -13.52 3.14 -10.89
CA PRO A 98 -13.40 2.37 -9.67
C PRO A 98 -13.67 3.27 -8.45
N PHE A 99 -14.21 2.68 -7.38
CA PHE A 99 -14.35 3.41 -6.11
C PHE A 99 -12.97 3.89 -5.65
N LEU A 100 -12.83 5.18 -5.31
CA LEU A 100 -11.63 5.76 -4.72
C LEU A 100 -11.89 6.20 -3.28
N SER A 101 -11.02 5.75 -2.36
CA SER A 101 -11.08 6.11 -0.94
C SER A 101 -10.34 7.42 -0.69
N ASP A 102 -10.58 8.03 0.46
CA ASP A 102 -9.84 9.22 0.89
C ASP A 102 -8.35 8.92 1.02
N GLY A 103 -7.99 7.72 1.49
CA GLY A 103 -6.61 7.25 1.56
C GLY A 103 -5.93 7.18 0.18
N ASP A 104 -6.65 6.67 -0.84
CA ASP A 104 -6.12 6.62 -2.22
C ASP A 104 -5.88 8.03 -2.77
N LEU A 105 -6.84 8.94 -2.56
CA LEU A 105 -6.78 10.31 -3.05
C LEU A 105 -5.68 11.12 -2.37
N ILE A 106 -5.53 11.00 -1.04
CA ILE A 106 -4.48 11.69 -0.29
C ILE A 106 -3.11 11.17 -0.71
N THR A 107 -2.93 9.84 -0.78
CA THR A 107 -1.67 9.22 -1.18
C THR A 107 -1.31 9.61 -2.61
N ALA A 108 -2.28 9.60 -3.54
CA ALA A 108 -2.08 10.03 -4.91
C ALA A 108 -1.72 11.51 -5.03
N TRP A 109 -2.40 12.39 -4.28
CA TRP A 109 -2.13 13.83 -4.28
C TRP A 109 -0.73 14.15 -3.77
N VAL A 110 -0.32 13.55 -2.65
CA VAL A 110 1.05 13.71 -2.12
C VAL A 110 2.08 13.15 -3.10
N SER A 111 1.81 11.99 -3.70
CA SER A 111 2.70 11.39 -4.71
C SER A 111 2.84 12.30 -5.92
N HIS A 112 1.74 12.86 -6.42
CA HIS A 112 1.75 13.81 -7.52
C HIS A 112 2.62 15.03 -7.21
N ILE A 113 2.52 15.61 -6.01
CA ILE A 113 3.38 16.74 -5.58
C ILE A 113 4.86 16.33 -5.59
N ILE A 114 5.18 15.17 -5.01
CA ILE A 114 6.55 14.67 -4.95
C ILE A 114 7.10 14.46 -6.36
N LEU A 115 6.36 13.77 -7.23
CA LEU A 115 6.78 13.48 -8.60
C LEU A 115 6.94 14.76 -9.44
N SER A 116 6.04 15.72 -9.26
CA SER A 116 6.09 17.02 -9.97
C SER A 116 7.28 17.87 -9.54
N SER A 117 7.75 17.71 -8.30
CA SER A 117 8.89 18.44 -7.74
C SER A 117 10.27 17.88 -8.12
N GLN A 118 10.34 16.68 -8.72
CA GLN A 118 11.63 16.06 -9.01
C GLN A 118 12.36 16.77 -10.16
N ALA A 119 13.65 17.05 -9.95
CA ALA A 119 14.51 17.67 -10.97
C ALA A 119 14.69 16.81 -12.23
N LYS A 120 14.50 15.48 -12.12
CA LYS A 120 14.49 14.55 -13.26
C LYS A 120 13.10 13.94 -13.41
N LYS A 121 12.28 14.60 -14.22
CA LYS A 121 10.99 14.07 -14.67
C LYS A 121 11.28 12.87 -15.60
N GLY A 122 10.59 11.75 -15.40
CA GLY A 122 10.82 10.51 -16.16
C GLY A 122 11.44 9.34 -15.40
N ARG A 123 11.47 9.37 -14.06
CA ARG A 123 11.77 8.17 -13.25
C ARG A 123 10.47 7.50 -12.81
N PRO A 124 10.39 6.16 -12.87
CA PRO A 124 9.27 5.45 -12.26
C PRO A 124 9.31 5.62 -10.74
N ALA A 125 8.15 5.54 -10.11
CA ALA A 125 7.99 5.59 -8.67
C ALA A 125 7.24 4.38 -8.16
N VAL A 126 7.61 3.96 -6.95
CA VAL A 126 6.99 2.87 -6.23
C VAL A 126 6.30 3.46 -5.02
N ILE A 127 4.98 3.24 -4.92
CA ILE A 127 4.15 3.69 -3.81
C ILE A 127 3.80 2.45 -2.99
N HIS A 128 4.19 2.47 -1.71
CA HIS A 128 3.82 1.45 -0.74
C HIS A 128 2.62 1.93 0.06
N ASN A 129 1.47 1.25 -0.09
CA ASN A 129 0.30 1.48 0.74
C ASN A 129 0.16 0.35 1.75
N ILE A 130 0.36 0.65 3.03
CA ILE A 130 0.35 -0.36 4.10
C ILE A 130 -1.09 -0.66 4.50
N PHE A 131 -1.49 -1.94 4.49
CA PHE A 131 -2.81 -2.38 4.91
C PHE A 131 -2.73 -3.41 6.04
N ASP A 132 -3.79 -3.47 6.86
CA ASP A 132 -3.97 -4.50 7.87
C ASP A 132 -4.38 -5.83 7.20
N ALA A 133 -3.53 -6.83 7.33
CA ALA A 133 -3.74 -8.14 6.73
C ALA A 133 -4.78 -8.98 7.48
N ARG A 134 -5.08 -8.69 8.75
CA ARG A 134 -6.03 -9.45 9.59
C ARG A 134 -7.43 -9.46 9.00
N GLY A 135 -7.86 -8.34 8.42
CA GLY A 135 -9.16 -8.22 7.75
C GLY A 135 -9.22 -8.86 6.36
N ARG A 136 -8.09 -9.32 5.82
CA ARG A 136 -7.97 -9.90 4.47
C ARG A 136 -7.78 -11.41 4.48
N ILE A 137 -7.16 -11.94 5.53
CA ILE A 137 -6.86 -13.36 5.70
C ILE A 137 -8.04 -14.04 6.39
N LYS A 138 -8.64 -15.03 5.73
CA LYS A 138 -9.79 -15.75 6.29
C LYS A 138 -9.34 -16.87 7.23
N GLY A 139 -9.90 -16.92 8.44
CA GLY A 139 -9.79 -18.07 9.35
C GLY A 139 -9.03 -17.78 10.65
N PRO A 140 -7.72 -17.46 10.62
CA PRO A 140 -6.88 -17.33 11.82
C PRO A 140 -7.39 -16.30 12.84
N PHE A 141 -8.09 -15.26 12.36
CA PHE A 141 -8.62 -14.18 13.18
C PHE A 141 -10.14 -14.25 13.38
N SER A 142 -10.79 -15.36 13.00
CA SER A 142 -12.24 -15.55 13.16
C SER A 142 -12.65 -15.93 14.59
N ALA A 143 -11.70 -16.31 15.44
CA ALA A 143 -11.95 -16.63 16.84
C ALA A 143 -12.26 -15.36 17.66
N PRO A 144 -13.13 -15.43 18.68
CA PRO A 144 -13.39 -14.29 19.55
C PRO A 144 -12.10 -13.92 20.30
N GLY A 145 -11.64 -12.69 20.12
CA GLY A 145 -10.44 -12.16 20.75
C GLY A 145 -9.77 -11.05 19.94
N VAL A 146 -8.67 -10.51 20.47
CA VAL A 146 -7.89 -9.45 19.82
C VAL A 146 -6.48 -9.94 19.55
N HIS A 147 -6.03 -9.82 18.30
CA HIS A 147 -4.63 -10.06 17.94
C HIS A 147 -3.85 -8.75 18.00
N LEU A 148 -2.78 -8.72 18.80
CA LEU A 148 -2.03 -7.50 19.10
C LEU A 148 -0.71 -7.35 18.32
N GLN A 149 -0.17 -8.43 17.76
CA GLN A 149 1.10 -8.40 17.04
C GLN A 149 0.94 -7.78 15.65
N ASN A 150 2.01 -7.16 15.14
CA ASN A 150 1.99 -6.52 13.82
C ASN A 150 1.69 -7.54 12.72
N LEU A 151 0.62 -7.30 11.97
CA LEU A 151 0.30 -8.05 10.77
C LEU A 151 -0.16 -7.08 9.68
N ILE A 152 0.84 -6.39 9.12
CA ILE A 152 0.65 -5.38 8.08
C ILE A 152 1.48 -5.79 6.86
N LEU A 153 0.92 -5.56 5.67
CA LEU A 153 1.61 -5.83 4.42
C LEU A 153 1.49 -4.61 3.50
N PRO A 154 2.48 -4.39 2.61
CA PRO A 154 2.37 -3.35 1.60
C PRO A 154 1.57 -3.86 0.39
N ALA A 155 0.59 -3.07 -0.06
CA ALA A 155 0.13 -3.08 -1.44
C ALA A 155 1.02 -2.12 -2.25
N VAL A 156 1.67 -2.64 -3.28
CA VAL A 156 2.68 -1.90 -4.06
C VAL A 156 2.08 -1.41 -5.38
N ALA A 157 1.97 -0.10 -5.55
CA ALA A 157 1.56 0.51 -6.80
C ALA A 157 2.78 1.09 -7.54
N ILE A 158 2.93 0.72 -8.81
CA ILE A 158 4.01 1.22 -9.67
C ILE A 158 3.45 2.32 -10.55
N VAL A 159 4.02 3.51 -10.42
CA VAL A 159 3.76 4.65 -11.30
C VAL A 159 4.92 4.69 -12.31
N PRO A 160 4.68 4.40 -13.60
CA PRO A 160 5.75 4.43 -14.59
C PRO A 160 6.27 5.85 -14.80
N ALA A 161 7.35 5.98 -15.57
CA ALA A 161 7.78 7.28 -16.06
C ALA A 161 6.66 7.92 -16.90
N ALA A 162 6.53 9.24 -16.83
CA ALA A 162 5.63 9.98 -17.70
C ALA A 162 5.91 9.65 -19.18
N PRO A 163 4.87 9.38 -20.01
CA PRO A 163 5.07 8.99 -21.42
C PRO A 163 5.86 9.99 -22.24
N ASP A 164 5.65 11.28 -21.96
CA ASP A 164 6.35 12.41 -22.59
C ASP A 164 7.60 12.86 -21.81
N GLY A 165 7.90 12.21 -20.68
CA GLY A 165 9.00 12.56 -19.80
C GLY A 165 8.83 13.86 -19.02
N GLU A 166 7.76 14.62 -19.25
CA GLU A 166 7.62 16.01 -18.76
C GLU A 166 6.34 16.23 -17.97
N THR A 167 5.23 15.59 -18.36
CA THR A 167 3.92 15.77 -17.72
C THR A 167 3.72 14.69 -16.66
N PRO A 168 3.70 15.04 -15.36
CA PRO A 168 3.45 14.07 -14.31
C PRO A 168 2.03 13.50 -14.44
N PHE A 169 1.87 12.22 -14.07
CA PHE A 169 0.55 11.60 -13.96
C PHE A 169 -0.38 12.43 -13.09
N SER A 170 -1.64 12.53 -13.49
CA SER A 170 -2.67 13.24 -12.72
C SER A 170 -2.94 12.53 -11.38
N VAL A 171 -3.58 13.25 -10.46
CA VAL A 171 -3.98 12.67 -9.17
C VAL A 171 -4.96 11.50 -9.39
N GLY A 172 -5.91 11.64 -10.33
CA GLY A 172 -6.85 10.56 -10.66
C GLY A 172 -6.16 9.30 -11.18
N GLN A 173 -5.20 9.45 -12.09
CA GLN A 173 -4.44 8.33 -12.65
C GLN A 173 -3.64 7.59 -11.58
N ILE A 174 -2.97 8.32 -10.68
CA ILE A 174 -2.21 7.71 -9.58
C ILE A 174 -3.17 7.02 -8.60
N ALA A 175 -4.30 7.65 -8.26
CA ALA A 175 -5.29 7.07 -7.35
C ALA A 175 -5.90 5.77 -7.89
N CYS A 176 -6.23 5.72 -9.18
CA CYS A 176 -6.74 4.51 -9.83
C CYS A 176 -5.70 3.37 -9.79
N ARG A 177 -4.42 3.67 -10.04
CA ARG A 177 -3.34 2.67 -9.95
C ARG A 177 -3.15 2.14 -8.52
N ILE A 178 -3.19 3.03 -7.52
CA ILE A 178 -3.14 2.62 -6.10
C ILE A 178 -4.32 1.70 -5.80
N ARG A 179 -5.53 2.09 -6.21
CA ARG A 179 -6.72 1.29 -5.97
C ARG A 179 -6.62 -0.09 -6.65
N GLN A 180 -6.20 -0.13 -7.90
CA GLN A 180 -6.00 -1.38 -8.62
C GLN A 180 -4.99 -2.29 -7.91
N ALA A 181 -3.83 -1.76 -7.52
CA ALA A 181 -2.81 -2.51 -6.80
C ALA A 181 -3.34 -3.08 -5.47
N ILE A 182 -4.16 -2.31 -4.74
CA ILE A 182 -4.83 -2.81 -3.53
C ILE A 182 -5.75 -3.97 -3.90
N LEU A 183 -6.67 -3.80 -4.85
CA LEU A 183 -7.63 -4.86 -5.21
C LEU A 183 -6.94 -6.15 -5.66
N GLU A 184 -5.83 -6.04 -6.40
CA GLU A 184 -5.07 -7.19 -6.90
C GLU A 184 -4.25 -7.91 -5.81
N GLN A 185 -3.68 -7.18 -4.85
CA GLN A 185 -2.71 -7.73 -3.90
C GLN A 185 -3.32 -8.10 -2.54
N THR A 186 -4.50 -7.58 -2.21
CA THR A 186 -5.11 -7.72 -0.88
C THR A 186 -6.22 -8.76 -0.81
N THR A 187 -6.22 -9.72 -1.74
CA THR A 187 -7.07 -10.92 -1.66
C THR A 187 -6.48 -11.92 -0.65
N ASP A 188 -7.30 -12.82 -0.12
CA ASP A 188 -6.90 -13.83 0.89
C ASP A 188 -5.65 -14.61 0.43
N GLU A 189 -5.70 -15.22 -0.75
CA GLU A 189 -4.60 -15.97 -1.38
C GLU A 189 -3.31 -15.14 -1.55
N ARG A 190 -3.45 -13.88 -1.97
CA ARG A 190 -2.31 -12.99 -2.21
C ARG A 190 -1.69 -12.50 -0.91
N THR A 191 -2.51 -12.27 0.11
CA THR A 191 -2.06 -11.85 1.44
C THR A 191 -1.33 -13.00 2.12
N SER A 192 -1.86 -14.24 2.05
CA SER A 192 -1.20 -15.44 2.56
C SER A 192 0.15 -15.71 1.87
N SER A 193 0.20 -15.72 0.53
CA SER A 193 1.46 -15.97 -0.21
C SER A 193 2.56 -14.93 0.00
N THR A 194 2.21 -13.70 0.39
CA THR A 194 3.21 -12.64 0.66
C THR A 194 3.89 -12.84 2.02
N THR A 195 3.23 -13.53 2.96
CA THR A 195 3.76 -13.78 4.30
C THR A 195 4.84 -14.88 4.30
N ASP A 196 4.75 -15.85 3.37
CA ASP A 196 5.72 -16.93 3.16
C ASP A 196 7.13 -16.43 2.82
N LYS A 197 7.19 -15.45 1.91
CA LYS A 197 8.44 -15.07 1.24
C LYS A 197 9.20 -13.95 1.93
N GLY A 198 9.24 -14.00 3.27
CA GLY A 198 9.98 -13.11 4.18
C GLY A 198 10.77 -12.00 3.50
N ILE A 199 10.31 -10.75 3.70
CA ILE A 199 11.12 -9.56 3.37
C ILE A 199 12.47 -9.64 4.08
#